data_AF-A0A9D4MXT4-F1
#
_entry.id   AF-A0A9D4MXT4-F1
#
_cell.length_a   1.000
_cell.length_b   1.000
_cell.length_c   1.000
_cell.angle_alpha   90.00
_cell.angle_beta   90.00
_cell.angle_gamma   90.00
#
_symmetry.space_group_name_H-M   'P 1'
#
loop_
_entity.id
_entity.type
_entity.pdbx_description
1 polymer ?
#
loop_
_entity_poly.entity_id
_entity_poly.type
_entity_poly.pdbx_seq_one_letter_code
_entity_poly.pdbx_strand_id
1 'polypeptide(L)'
;MKLNSVYGVRDILAIGVKFSELITLKQAEAESAKIKQKYTQQEAALLKQKAESEANFQVISQQKAFEAAAAEIKHEALMDIKFKLQTLPVVKPDNLVQDYIKKSTKNPTVSDTNIGENLCKFLLKKDLALSRLTIFSDKAESYQAWKTSFKNVMFEMNTSASEEMGNMLVVPDPTMTN
;
A
#
# COMPACT_ATOMS: atom_id res chain seq x y z
N MET A 1 3.67 4.70 -95.87
CA MET A 1 3.91 4.48 -94.43
C MET A 1 3.20 3.20 -94.00
N LYS A 2 3.91 2.08 -93.89
CA LYS A 2 3.38 0.87 -93.26
C LYS A 2 4.00 0.80 -91.86
N LEU A 3 3.19 1.06 -90.84
CA LEU A 3 3.58 0.84 -89.44
C LEU A 3 3.66 -0.67 -89.23
N ASN A 4 4.88 -1.21 -89.14
CA ASN A 4 5.09 -2.59 -88.72
C ASN A 4 4.60 -2.72 -87.27
N SER A 5 3.56 -3.51 -87.05
CA SER A 5 3.11 -3.91 -85.72
C SER A 5 4.18 -4.81 -85.11
N VAL A 6 5.04 -4.23 -84.28
CA VAL A 6 6.22 -4.88 -83.68
C VAL A 6 5.84 -6.00 -82.69
N TYR A 7 4.57 -6.14 -82.33
CA TYR A 7 4.09 -7.22 -81.47
C TYR A 7 2.96 -7.98 -82.17
N GLY A 8 3.15 -9.29 -82.33
CA GLY A 8 2.10 -10.19 -82.81
C GLY A 8 1.09 -10.48 -81.70
N VAL A 9 -0.14 -10.83 -82.06
CA VAL A 9 -1.22 -11.18 -81.09
C VAL A 9 -0.78 -12.25 -80.08
N ARG A 10 0.14 -13.14 -80.47
CA ARG A 10 0.75 -14.17 -79.61
C ARG A 10 1.60 -13.58 -78.48
N ASP A 11 2.31 -12.47 -78.71
CA ASP A 11 3.18 -11.83 -77.72
C ASP A 11 2.36 -11.13 -76.63
N ILE A 12 1.25 -10.50 -77.02
CA ILE A 12 0.31 -9.85 -76.09
C ILE A 12 -0.35 -10.89 -75.16
N LEU A 13 -0.74 -12.05 -75.71
CA LEU A 13 -1.29 -13.16 -74.92
C LEU A 13 -0.25 -13.72 -73.93
N ALA A 14 1.00 -13.90 -74.35
CA ALA A 14 2.07 -14.38 -73.48
C ALA A 14 2.38 -13.40 -72.32
N ILE A 15 2.30 -12.09 -72.56
CA ILE A 15 2.45 -11.06 -71.53
C ILE A 15 1.30 -11.14 -70.51
N GLY A 16 0.05 -11.30 -70.99
CA GLY A 16 -1.12 -11.43 -70.13
C GLY A 16 -1.05 -12.65 -69.21
N VAL A 17 -0.61 -13.80 -69.72
CA VAL A 17 -0.42 -15.02 -68.92
C VAL A 17 0.64 -14.81 -67.83
N LYS A 18 1.82 -14.29 -68.17
CA LYS A 18 2.89 -14.00 -67.19
C LYS A 18 2.45 -13.01 -66.12
N PHE A 19 1.63 -12.01 -66.46
CA PHE A 19 1.12 -11.05 -65.48
C PHE A 19 0.15 -11.70 -64.50
N SER A 20 -0.72 -12.61 -64.98
CA SER A 20 -1.63 -13.36 -64.10
C SER A 20 -0.87 -14.27 -63.12
N GLU A 21 0.19 -14.95 -63.58
CA GLU A 21 1.07 -15.76 -62.74
C GLU A 21 1.81 -14.93 -61.68
N LEU A 22 2.23 -13.71 -62.03
CA LEU A 22 2.87 -12.81 -61.09
C LEU A 22 1.90 -12.36 -59.99
N ILE A 23 0.64 -12.10 -60.33
CA ILE A 23 -0.40 -11.74 -59.36
C ILE A 23 -0.66 -12.90 -58.39
N THR A 24 -0.83 -14.12 -58.91
CA THR A 24 -1.08 -15.29 -58.06
C THR A 24 0.10 -15.59 -57.15
N LEU A 25 1.33 -15.44 -57.65
CA LEU A 25 2.54 -15.56 -56.84
C LEU A 25 2.58 -14.52 -55.71
N LYS A 26 2.30 -13.25 -56.03
CA LYS A 26 2.28 -12.16 -55.02
C LYS A 26 1.19 -12.35 -53.98
N GLN A 27 0.04 -12.89 -54.38
CA GLN A 27 -1.04 -13.25 -53.45
C GLN A 27 -0.62 -14.40 -52.53
N ALA A 28 -0.02 -15.46 -53.07
CA ALA A 28 0.48 -16.58 -52.29
C ALA A 28 1.57 -16.15 -51.29
N GLU A 29 2.49 -15.26 -51.68
CA GLU A 29 3.49 -14.65 -50.79
C GLU A 29 2.83 -13.83 -49.67
N ALA A 30 1.83 -13.01 -50.00
CA ALA A 30 1.12 -12.19 -49.01
C ALA A 30 0.33 -13.04 -48.01
N GLU A 31 -0.30 -14.12 -48.47
CA GLU A 31 -1.04 -15.06 -47.62
C GLU A 31 -0.08 -15.84 -46.70
N SER A 32 1.03 -16.33 -47.24
CA SER A 32 2.09 -16.98 -46.47
C SER A 32 2.64 -16.05 -45.38
N ALA A 33 2.92 -14.80 -45.72
CA ALA A 33 3.41 -13.79 -44.77
C ALA A 33 2.40 -13.52 -43.65
N LYS A 34 1.10 -13.39 -43.98
CA LYS A 34 0.03 -13.20 -42.99
C LYS A 34 -0.08 -14.39 -42.04
N ILE A 35 -0.03 -15.60 -42.56
CA ILE A 35 -0.09 -16.83 -41.75
C ILE A 35 1.10 -16.88 -40.80
N LYS A 36 2.32 -16.65 -41.31
CA LYS A 36 3.53 -16.61 -40.48
C LYS A 36 3.46 -15.52 -39.41
N GLN A 37 2.99 -14.33 -39.75
CA GLN A 37 2.81 -13.24 -38.80
C GLN A 37 1.80 -13.61 -37.70
N LYS A 38 0.67 -14.21 -38.06
CA LYS A 38 -0.35 -14.66 -37.11
C LYS A 38 0.22 -15.66 -36.10
N TYR A 39 0.96 -16.66 -36.57
CA TYR A 39 1.58 -17.65 -35.67
C TYR A 39 2.68 -17.03 -34.80
N THR A 40 3.50 -16.13 -35.35
CA THR A 40 4.53 -15.41 -34.58
C THR A 40 3.90 -14.55 -33.48
N GLN A 41 2.78 -13.88 -33.77
CA GLN A 41 2.02 -13.11 -32.77
C GLN A 41 1.41 -14.02 -31.70
N GLN A 42 0.84 -15.17 -32.08
CA GLN A 42 0.28 -16.13 -31.12
C GLN A 42 1.37 -16.72 -30.20
N GLU A 43 2.54 -17.05 -30.74
CA GLU A 43 3.68 -17.56 -29.97
C GLU A 43 4.20 -16.52 -28.97
N ALA A 44 4.34 -15.25 -29.40
CA ALA A 44 4.73 -14.16 -28.51
C ALA A 44 3.70 -13.92 -27.38
N ALA A 45 2.40 -14.02 -27.68
CA ALA A 45 1.34 -13.89 -26.69
C ALA A 45 1.38 -15.02 -25.65
N LEU A 46 1.59 -16.26 -26.09
CA LEU A 46 1.75 -17.41 -25.19
C LEU A 46 2.99 -17.28 -24.30
N LEU A 47 4.11 -16.83 -24.86
CA LEU A 47 5.33 -16.60 -24.11
C LEU A 47 5.12 -15.53 -23.01
N LYS A 48 4.41 -14.45 -23.34
CA LYS A 48 4.05 -13.41 -22.37
C LYS A 48 3.17 -13.97 -21.25
N GLN A 49 2.12 -14.71 -21.58
CA GLN A 49 1.24 -15.32 -20.59
C GLN A 49 1.98 -16.30 -19.67
N LYS A 50 2.92 -17.08 -20.23
CA LYS A 50 3.78 -17.97 -19.45
C LYS A 50 4.64 -17.20 -18.46
N ALA A 51 5.32 -16.13 -18.92
CA ALA A 51 6.14 -15.29 -18.06
C ALA A 51 5.33 -14.62 -16.94
N GLU A 52 4.12 -14.15 -17.25
CA GLU A 52 3.19 -13.59 -16.25
C GLU A 52 2.78 -14.64 -15.20
N SER A 53 2.48 -15.86 -15.64
CA SER A 53 2.07 -16.94 -14.74
C SER A 53 3.22 -17.37 -13.81
N GLU A 54 4.44 -17.42 -14.34
CA GLU A 54 5.65 -17.74 -13.59
C GLU A 54 5.99 -16.64 -12.57
N ALA A 55 5.87 -15.36 -12.95
CA ALA A 55 6.03 -14.24 -12.04
C ALA A 55 4.99 -14.27 -10.90
N ASN A 56 3.71 -14.53 -11.22
CA ASN A 56 2.65 -14.64 -10.21
C ASN A 56 2.92 -15.78 -9.22
N PHE A 57 3.39 -16.93 -9.71
CA PHE A 57 3.78 -18.05 -8.85
C PHE A 57 4.92 -17.68 -7.89
N GLN A 58 5.93 -16.95 -8.38
CA GLN A 58 7.05 -16.51 -7.56
C GLN A 58 6.61 -15.55 -6.45
N VAL A 59 5.73 -14.60 -6.75
CA VAL A 59 5.16 -13.67 -5.75
C VAL A 59 4.38 -14.44 -4.68
N ILE A 60 3.53 -15.39 -5.07
CA ILE A 60 2.77 -16.21 -4.10
C ILE A 60 3.72 -17.04 -3.23
N SER A 61 4.78 -17.61 -3.80
CA SER A 61 5.78 -18.36 -3.05
C SER A 61 6.49 -17.49 -2.02
N GLN A 62 6.86 -16.26 -2.39
CA GLN A 62 7.48 -15.30 -1.46
C GLN A 62 6.51 -14.88 -0.36
N GLN A 63 5.24 -14.61 -0.70
CA GLN A 63 4.21 -14.26 0.27
C GLN A 63 4.01 -15.38 1.29
N LYS A 64 3.93 -16.63 0.84
CA LYS A 64 3.81 -17.80 1.73
C LYS A 64 5.02 -17.96 2.65
N ALA A 65 6.23 -17.73 2.13
CA ALA A 65 7.45 -17.80 2.95
C ALA A 65 7.48 -16.69 4.02
N PHE A 66 7.08 -15.47 3.65
CA PHE A 66 6.97 -14.35 4.59
C PHE A 66 5.92 -14.62 5.67
N GLU A 67 4.75 -15.13 5.29
CA GLU A 67 3.67 -15.45 6.22
C GLU A 67 4.05 -16.59 7.18
N ALA A 68 4.75 -17.62 6.69
CA ALA A 68 5.28 -18.69 7.54
C ALA A 68 6.30 -18.15 8.57
N ALA A 69 7.25 -17.31 8.13
CA ALA A 69 8.22 -16.68 9.04
C ALA A 69 7.54 -15.75 10.06
N ALA A 70 6.52 -15.00 9.64
CA ALA A 70 5.75 -14.14 10.53
C ALA A 70 4.96 -14.96 11.57
N ALA A 71 4.38 -16.10 11.17
CA ALA A 71 3.69 -17.00 12.08
C ALA A 71 4.64 -17.61 13.13
N GLU A 72 5.87 -17.94 12.73
CA GLU A 72 6.90 -18.45 13.63
C GLU A 72 7.29 -17.40 14.69
N ILE A 73 7.59 -16.16 14.28
CA ILE A 73 7.88 -15.04 15.19
C ILE A 73 6.71 -14.80 16.16
N LYS A 74 5.48 -14.81 15.64
CA LYS A 74 4.27 -14.62 16.46
C LYS A 74 4.11 -15.75 17.47
N HIS A 75 4.35 -16.98 17.07
CA HIS A 75 4.28 -18.14 17.97
C HIS A 75 5.33 -18.04 19.08
N GLU A 76 6.57 -17.70 18.75
CA GLU A 76 7.65 -17.50 19.72
C GLU A 76 7.32 -16.40 20.72
N ALA A 77 6.85 -15.24 20.25
CA ALA A 77 6.42 -14.13 21.11
C ALA A 77 5.27 -14.52 22.05
N LEU A 78 4.30 -15.32 21.58
CA LEU A 78 3.21 -15.82 22.41
C LEU A 78 3.71 -16.79 23.48
N MET A 79 4.67 -17.64 23.16
CA MET A 79 5.28 -18.57 24.12
C MET A 79 6.04 -17.81 25.22
N ASP A 80 6.77 -16.76 24.85
CA ASP A 80 7.44 -15.86 25.80
C ASP A 80 6.46 -15.17 26.75
N ILE A 81 5.35 -14.63 26.22
CA ILE A 81 4.31 -13.99 27.03
C ILE A 81 3.67 -15.01 27.97
N LYS A 82 3.33 -16.19 27.45
CA LYS A 82 2.72 -17.27 28.24
C LYS A 82 3.63 -17.71 29.37
N PHE A 83 4.91 -17.86 29.10
CA PHE A 83 5.91 -18.21 30.11
C PHE A 83 6.02 -17.11 31.18
N LYS A 84 6.12 -15.84 30.78
CA LYS A 84 6.15 -14.71 31.72
C LYS A 84 4.91 -14.70 32.62
N LEU A 85 3.72 -14.90 32.06
CA LEU A 85 2.46 -14.96 32.81
C LEU A 85 2.45 -16.07 33.86
N GLN A 86 3.03 -17.24 33.56
CA GLN A 86 3.11 -18.36 34.50
C GLN A 86 4.05 -18.07 35.68
N THR A 87 5.06 -17.22 35.49
CA THR A 87 6.03 -16.84 36.53
C THR A 87 5.59 -15.64 37.39
N LEU A 88 4.48 -14.98 37.05
CA LEU A 88 4.01 -13.84 37.83
C LEU A 88 3.43 -14.32 39.17
N PRO A 89 3.77 -13.64 40.29
CA PRO A 89 3.16 -13.95 41.57
C PRO A 89 1.66 -13.67 41.50
N VAL A 90 0.85 -14.64 41.93
CA VAL A 90 -0.61 -14.48 42.03
C VAL A 90 -0.91 -13.54 43.19
N VAL A 91 -0.98 -12.23 42.90
CA VAL A 91 -1.36 -11.21 43.87
C VAL A 91 -2.89 -11.15 43.93
N LYS A 92 -3.46 -11.38 45.12
CA LYS A 92 -4.90 -11.24 45.33
C LYS A 92 -5.35 -9.80 45.04
N PRO A 93 -6.53 -9.58 44.42
CA PRO A 93 -7.02 -8.25 44.06
C PRO A 93 -7.00 -7.25 45.22
N ASP A 94 -7.29 -7.72 46.43
CA ASP A 94 -7.33 -6.89 47.65
C ASP A 94 -5.99 -6.20 47.94
N ASN A 95 -4.86 -6.86 47.66
CA ASN A 95 -3.53 -6.30 47.88
C ASN A 95 -3.19 -5.23 46.83
N LEU A 96 -3.68 -5.37 45.59
CA LEU A 96 -3.47 -4.37 44.54
C LEU A 96 -4.22 -3.07 44.83
N VAL A 97 -5.45 -3.19 45.34
CA VAL A 97 -6.25 -2.03 45.75
C VAL A 97 -5.56 -1.28 46.90
N GLN A 98 -5.06 -2.02 47.90
CA GLN A 98 -4.33 -1.44 49.02
C GLN A 98 -3.02 -0.75 48.59
N ASP A 99 -2.26 -1.36 47.67
CA ASP A 99 -1.04 -0.77 47.14
C ASP A 99 -1.31 0.46 46.28
N TYR A 100 -2.38 0.46 45.48
CA TYR A 100 -2.82 1.62 44.72
C TYR A 100 -3.25 2.78 45.62
N ILE A 101 -4.03 2.50 46.67
CA ILE A 101 -4.44 3.49 47.68
C ILE A 101 -3.21 4.03 48.44
N LYS A 102 -2.26 3.18 48.81
CA LYS A 102 -1.01 3.62 49.44
C LYS A 102 -0.14 4.47 48.50
N LYS A 103 -0.16 4.18 47.20
CA LYS A 103 0.57 4.95 46.19
C LYS A 103 -0.09 6.29 45.92
N SER A 104 -1.43 6.37 45.93
CA SER A 104 -2.18 7.60 45.73
C SER A 104 -2.24 8.51 46.96
N THR A 105 -2.03 7.97 48.18
CA THR A 105 -2.01 8.76 49.43
C THR A 105 -0.67 9.41 49.73
N LYS A 106 0.38 9.15 48.94
CA LYS A 106 1.59 9.99 48.91
C LYS A 106 1.27 11.28 48.14
N ASN A 107 0.56 12.21 48.79
CA ASN A 107 0.36 13.55 48.28
C ASN A 107 1.72 14.22 48.04
N PRO A 108 2.01 14.74 46.83
CA PRO A 108 3.00 15.79 46.72
C PRO A 108 2.45 17.02 47.46
N THR A 109 3.23 17.60 48.33
CA THR A 109 2.93 18.87 48.99
C THR A 109 2.80 19.94 47.90
N VAL A 110 1.57 20.23 47.46
CA VAL A 110 1.31 21.27 46.46
C VAL A 110 1.25 22.61 47.18
N SER A 111 2.23 23.46 46.92
CA SER A 111 2.11 24.89 47.15
C SER A 111 1.09 25.46 46.16
N ASP A 112 -0.12 25.70 46.66
CA ASP A 112 -1.27 26.24 45.93
C ASP A 112 -1.07 27.70 45.50
N THR A 113 -0.30 27.94 44.43
CA THR A 113 -0.21 29.30 43.86
C THR A 113 -0.43 29.35 42.35
N ASN A 114 -0.86 28.25 41.72
CA ASN A 114 -0.87 28.20 40.25
C ASN A 114 -1.98 27.36 39.61
N ILE A 115 -3.03 26.96 40.34
CA ILE A 115 -4.12 26.14 39.79
C ILE A 115 -4.85 26.87 38.64
N GLY A 116 -5.15 28.17 38.82
CA GLY A 116 -5.80 28.98 37.80
C GLY A 116 -4.95 29.19 36.55
N GLU A 117 -3.65 29.43 36.73
CA GLU A 117 -2.70 29.58 35.61
C GLU A 117 -2.50 28.26 34.85
N ASN A 118 -2.46 27.12 35.56
CA ASN A 118 -2.44 25.79 34.95
C ASN A 118 -3.72 25.47 34.18
N LEU A 119 -4.89 25.85 34.70
CA LEU A 119 -6.17 25.67 33.99
C LEU A 119 -6.27 26.58 32.76
N CYS A 120 -5.91 27.86 32.88
CA CYS A 120 -5.86 28.77 31.74
C CYS A 120 -4.89 28.27 30.67
N LYS A 121 -3.70 27.82 31.06
CA LYS A 121 -2.72 27.21 30.15
C LYS A 121 -3.26 25.94 29.49
N PHE A 122 -3.97 25.08 30.24
CA PHE A 122 -4.62 23.89 29.69
C PHE A 122 -5.71 24.24 28.68
N LEU A 123 -6.57 25.21 28.98
CA LEU A 123 -7.65 25.63 28.08
C LEU A 123 -7.10 26.27 26.80
N LEU A 124 -6.07 27.11 26.90
CA LEU A 124 -5.38 27.69 25.74
C LEU A 124 -4.70 26.61 24.89
N LYS A 125 -4.07 25.61 25.52
CA LYS A 125 -3.52 24.45 24.82
C LYS A 125 -4.60 23.65 24.09
N LYS A 126 -5.74 23.41 24.75
CA LYS A 126 -6.88 22.69 24.17
C LYS A 126 -7.46 23.43 22.96
N ASP A 127 -7.63 24.74 23.06
CA ASP A 127 -8.16 25.57 21.99
C ASP A 127 -7.22 25.61 20.78
N LEU A 128 -5.92 25.76 21.01
CA LEU A 128 -4.89 25.73 19.97
C LEU A 128 -4.83 24.36 19.25
N ALA A 129 -4.90 23.27 20.01
CA ALA A 129 -4.93 21.91 19.46
C ALA A 129 -6.16 21.68 18.57
N LEU A 130 -7.35 22.07 19.04
CA LEU A 130 -8.59 21.93 18.27
C LEU A 130 -8.64 22.86 17.05
N SER A 131 -7.97 24.02 17.11
CA SER A 131 -7.92 24.98 16.00
C SER A 131 -6.96 24.56 14.87
N ARG A 132 -5.83 23.91 15.20
CA ARG A 132 -4.74 23.62 14.25
C ARG A 132 -4.64 22.17 13.77
N LEU A 133 -5.25 21.23 14.49
CA LEU A 133 -5.28 19.84 14.03
C LEU A 133 -6.22 19.72 12.83
N THR A 134 -5.62 19.60 11.65
CA THR A 134 -6.31 19.27 10.41
C THR A 134 -7.09 17.96 10.58
N ILE A 135 -8.33 17.92 10.09
CA ILE A 135 -9.20 16.73 10.16
C ILE A 135 -8.44 15.50 9.67
N PHE A 136 -8.40 14.46 10.50
CA PHE A 136 -7.76 13.19 10.16
C PHE A 136 -8.49 12.53 8.99
N SER A 137 -7.74 12.13 7.97
CA SER A 137 -8.27 11.43 6.79
C SER A 137 -7.56 10.09 6.65
N ASP A 138 -8.31 9.01 6.45
CA ASP A 138 -7.82 7.62 6.35
C ASP A 138 -7.06 7.32 5.03
N LYS A 139 -6.64 8.37 4.31
CA LYS A 139 -5.85 8.26 3.09
C LYS A 139 -4.37 8.32 3.45
N ALA A 140 -3.58 7.37 2.94
CA ALA A 140 -2.13 7.32 3.16
C ALA A 140 -1.39 8.62 2.75
N GLU A 141 -1.90 9.30 1.72
CA GLU A 141 -1.38 10.58 1.21
C GLU A 141 -1.54 11.72 2.23
N SER A 142 -2.62 11.69 3.01
CA SER A 142 -2.95 12.72 4.01
C SER A 142 -2.27 12.47 5.36
N TYR A 143 -1.79 11.24 5.61
CA TYR A 143 -1.20 10.86 6.89
C TYR A 143 0.09 11.64 7.20
N GLN A 144 0.96 11.85 6.21
CA GLN A 144 2.22 12.59 6.44
C GLN A 144 1.98 14.07 6.73
N ALA A 145 1.01 14.68 6.04
CA ALA A 145 0.61 16.07 6.30
C ALA A 145 0.00 16.22 7.69
N TRP A 146 -0.90 15.32 8.08
CA TRP A 146 -1.50 15.29 9.41
C TRP A 146 -0.46 15.06 10.51
N LYS A 147 0.44 14.09 10.33
CA LYS A 147 1.50 13.76 11.31
C LYS A 147 2.47 14.92 11.52
N THR A 148 2.78 15.65 10.45
CA THR A 148 3.63 16.84 10.52
C THR A 148 2.91 17.97 11.26
N SER A 149 1.63 18.20 10.94
CA SER A 149 0.79 19.18 11.67
C SER A 149 0.70 18.83 13.16
N PHE A 150 0.39 17.57 13.49
CA PHE A 150 0.35 17.07 14.86
C PHE A 150 1.67 17.29 15.59
N LYS A 151 2.81 16.88 15.01
CA LYS A 151 4.13 17.09 15.61
C LYS A 151 4.45 18.56 15.84
N ASN A 152 4.12 19.42 14.89
CA ASN A 152 4.35 20.86 15.02
C ASN A 152 3.48 21.46 16.14
N VAL A 153 2.21 21.06 16.22
CA VAL A 153 1.29 21.49 17.28
C VAL A 153 1.74 20.98 18.65
N MET A 154 2.17 19.72 18.77
CA MET A 154 2.69 19.17 20.04
C MET A 154 4.02 19.83 20.46
N PHE A 155 4.92 20.11 19.50
CA PHE A 155 6.14 20.86 19.74
C PHE A 155 5.86 22.29 20.24
N GLU A 156 4.93 23.00 19.60
CA GLU A 156 4.49 24.35 20.02
C GLU A 156 3.81 24.35 21.40
N MET A 157 3.16 23.24 21.80
CA MET A 157 2.49 23.10 23.09
C MET A 157 3.43 22.72 24.25
N ASN A 158 4.72 22.47 23.95
CA ASN A 158 5.75 22.07 24.91
C ASN A 158 5.28 20.93 25.83
N THR A 159 4.57 19.95 25.25
CA THR A 159 4.04 18.78 25.95
C THR A 159 5.18 17.82 26.24
N SER A 160 5.22 17.29 27.46
CA SER A 160 6.18 16.24 27.81
C SER A 160 5.87 14.99 27.00
N ALA A 161 6.89 14.19 26.63
CA ALA A 161 6.72 12.91 25.95
C ALA A 161 5.74 11.95 26.66
N SER A 162 5.50 12.15 27.96
CA SER A 162 4.50 11.42 28.75
C SER A 162 3.05 11.80 28.44
N GLU A 163 2.79 13.06 28.04
CA GLU A 163 1.44 13.53 27.65
C GLU A 163 1.12 13.16 26.19
N GLU A 164 2.14 13.07 25.33
CA GLU A 164 2.01 12.64 23.93
C GLU A 164 1.44 11.21 23.81
N MET A 165 1.84 10.31 24.71
CA MET A 165 1.38 8.90 24.72
C MET A 165 -0.10 8.75 25.09
N GLY A 166 -0.63 9.64 25.94
CA GLY A 166 -2.05 9.63 26.34
C GLY A 166 -2.98 10.09 25.22
N ASN A 167 -2.56 11.10 24.46
CA ASN A 167 -3.36 11.66 23.36
C ASN A 167 -3.31 10.81 22.08
N MET A 168 -2.29 9.96 21.90
CA MET A 168 -2.21 9.04 20.75
C MET A 168 -3.12 7.80 20.90
N LEU A 169 -3.61 7.51 22.12
CA LEU A 169 -4.42 6.33 22.42
C LEU A 169 -5.93 6.62 22.43
N VAL A 170 -6.32 7.90 22.46
CA VAL A 170 -7.72 8.32 22.30
C VAL A 170 -8.01 8.49 20.81
N VAL A 171 -8.30 7.38 20.14
CA VAL A 171 -8.90 7.41 18.81
C VAL A 171 -10.28 8.05 18.95
N PRO A 172 -10.59 9.16 18.24
CA PRO A 172 -11.93 9.70 18.24
C PRO A 172 -12.88 8.68 17.58
N ASP A 173 -13.87 8.21 18.33
CA ASP A 173 -14.96 7.39 17.82
C ASP A 173 -15.82 8.25 16.87
N PRO A 174 -15.98 7.87 15.59
CA PRO A 174 -16.77 8.62 14.62
C PRO A 174 -18.28 8.58 14.86
N THR A 175 -18.77 7.96 15.95
CA THR A 175 -20.22 7.88 16.24
C THR A 175 -20.78 8.96 17.16
N MET A 176 -19.96 9.92 17.62
CA MET A 176 -20.43 11.04 18.44
C MET A 176 -20.39 12.38 17.69
N THR A 177 -21.16 12.48 16.61
CA THR A 177 -21.70 13.76 16.12
C THR A 177 -23.21 13.69 16.22
N ASN A 178 -23.75 14.44 17.17
CA ASN A 178 -25.15 14.88 17.20
C ASN A 178 -25.19 16.29 16.60
#